data_AF-A0A938HJA7-F1
#
_entry.id   AF-A0A938HJA7-F1
#
_cell.length_a   1.000
_cell.length_b   1.000
_cell.length_c   1.000
_cell.angle_alpha   90.00
_cell.angle_beta   90.00
_cell.angle_gamma   90.00
#
_symmetry.space_group_name_H-M   'P 1'
#
loop_
_entity.id
_entity.type
_entity.pdbx_description
1 polymer ?
#
loop_
_entity_poly.entity_id
_entity_poly.type
_entity_poly.pdbx_seq_one_letter_code
_entity_poly.pdbx_strand_id
1 'polypeptide(L)'
;MDYVIGAVLIADVYALVYYRLLVRHFLEHDDGVKETGFPSLLAPPPLKIASPLARKYARRYYAALAVLVLCFAAIAWRTDFKTLMAG
;
A
#
# COMPACT_ATOMS: atom_id res chain seq x y z
N MET A 1 12.50 8.60 -18.40
CA MET A 1 12.58 8.33 -16.95
C MET A 1 11.20 8.32 -16.31
N ASP A 2 10.27 9.16 -16.77
CA ASP A 2 8.93 9.30 -16.19
C ASP A 2 8.06 8.03 -16.32
N TYR A 3 8.19 7.29 -17.43
CA TYR A 3 7.50 6.01 -17.63
C TYR A 3 7.91 4.92 -16.62
N VAL A 4 9.16 4.94 -16.16
CA VAL A 4 9.67 3.95 -15.19
C VAL A 4 9.06 4.23 -13.82
N ILE A 5 9.00 5.51 -13.41
CA ILE A 5 8.35 5.92 -12.15
C ILE A 5 6.85 5.60 -12.22
N GLY A 6 6.20 5.88 -13.35
CA GLY A 6 4.80 5.53 -13.57
C GLY A 6 4.54 4.03 -13.46
N ALA A 7 5.37 3.19 -14.08
CA ALA A 7 5.24 1.73 -13.99
C ALA A 7 5.44 1.20 -12.57
N VAL A 8 6.42 1.76 -11.83
CA VAL A 8 6.65 1.41 -10.41
C VAL A 8 5.44 1.78 -9.55
N LEU A 9 4.88 2.97 -9.74
CA LEU A 9 3.68 3.41 -9.00
C LEU A 9 2.47 2.52 -9.28
N ILE A 10 2.24 2.15 -10.55
CA ILE A 10 1.14 1.25 -10.91
C ILE A 10 1.34 -0.13 -10.26
N ALA A 11 2.56 -0.68 -10.32
CA ALA A 11 2.88 -1.95 -9.69
C ALA A 11 2.71 -1.90 -8.17
N ASP A 12 3.09 -0.78 -7.53
CA ASP A 12 2.95 -0.59 -6.08
C ASP A 12 1.49 -0.49 -5.64
N VAL A 13 0.68 0.28 -6.37
CA VAL A 13 -0.78 0.34 -6.15
C VAL A 13 -1.42 -1.05 -6.32
N TYR A 14 -1.01 -1.80 -7.34
CA TYR A 14 -1.49 -3.17 -7.52
C TYR A 14 -1.08 -4.07 -6.35
N ALA A 15 0.15 -3.95 -5.86
CA ALA A 15 0.63 -4.70 -4.70
C ALA A 15 -0.15 -4.36 -3.43
N LEU A 16 -0.47 -3.08 -3.20
CA LEU A 16 -1.30 -2.64 -2.07
C LEU A 16 -2.68 -3.28 -2.09
N VAL A 17 -3.36 -3.24 -3.23
CA VAL A 17 -4.69 -3.85 -3.40
C VAL A 17 -4.60 -5.37 -3.20
N TYR A 18 -3.61 -6.00 -3.81
CA TYR A 18 -3.39 -7.45 -3.70
C TYR A 18 -3.15 -7.89 -2.26
N TYR A 19 -2.28 -7.21 -1.51
CA TYR A 19 -2.03 -7.52 -0.11
C TYR A 19 -3.25 -7.27 0.76
N ARG A 20 -4.05 -6.23 0.48
CA ARG A 20 -5.29 -5.97 1.22
C ARG A 20 -6.32 -7.07 1.02
N LEU A 21 -6.49 -7.52 -0.23
CA LEU A 21 -7.37 -8.65 -0.57
C LEU A 21 -6.93 -9.93 0.15
N LEU A 22 -5.62 -10.21 0.21
CA LEU A 22 -5.10 -11.37 0.93
C LEU A 22 -5.35 -11.26 2.44
N VAL A 23 -5.09 -10.11 3.06
CA VAL A 23 -5.37 -9.90 4.49
C VAL A 23 -6.84 -10.14 4.77
N ARG A 24 -7.73 -9.59 3.93
CA ARG A 24 -9.17 -9.80 4.06
C ARG A 24 -9.56 -11.27 3.91
N HIS A 25 -9.02 -11.97 2.92
CA HIS A 25 -9.28 -13.39 2.70
C HIS A 25 -8.91 -14.23 3.92
N PHE A 26 -7.73 -14.02 4.50
CA PHE A 26 -7.30 -14.76 5.69
C PHE A 26 -8.04 -14.32 6.96
N LEU A 27 -8.47 -13.06 7.08
CA LEU A 27 -9.31 -12.62 8.21
C LEU A 27 -10.71 -13.24 8.15
N GLU A 28 -11.30 -13.33 6.96
CA GLU A 28 -12.60 -13.97 6.75
C GLU A 28 -12.53 -15.48 6.98
N HIS A 29 -11.44 -16.12 6.52
CA HIS A 29 -11.26 -17.56 6.57
C HIS A 29 -10.81 -18.08 7.94
N ASP A 30 -9.85 -17.41 8.59
CA ASP A 30 -9.23 -17.90 9.83
C ASP A 30 -9.88 -17.30 11.09
N ASP A 31 -10.22 -16.01 11.05
CA ASP A 31 -10.73 -15.27 12.23
C ASP A 31 -12.27 -15.09 12.18
N GLY A 32 -12.94 -15.52 11.11
CA GLY A 32 -14.39 -15.38 10.92
C GLY A 32 -14.88 -13.92 10.80
N VAL A 33 -13.96 -12.98 10.60
CA VAL A 33 -14.24 -11.54 10.55
C VAL A 33 -14.68 -11.17 9.13
N LYS A 34 -15.98 -10.95 8.94
CA LYS A 34 -16.53 -10.48 7.65
C LYS A 34 -16.32 -8.98 7.47
N GLU A 35 -15.27 -8.59 6.77
CA GLU A 35 -15.11 -7.21 6.28
C GLU A 35 -16.05 -6.98 5.07
N THR A 36 -17.32 -6.68 5.34
CA THR A 36 -18.31 -6.40 4.30
C THR A 36 -18.25 -4.94 3.86
N GLY A 37 -17.71 -4.67 2.67
CA GLY A 37 -17.83 -3.38 1.99
C GLY A 37 -16.59 -2.96 1.20
N PHE A 38 -16.78 -2.29 0.06
CA PHE A 38 -15.70 -1.65 -0.70
C PHE A 38 -14.80 -0.71 0.14
N PRO A 39 -15.30 0.03 1.15
CA PRO A 39 -14.47 0.87 2.01
C PRO A 39 -13.42 0.09 2.82
N SER A 40 -13.64 -1.20 3.09
CA SER A 40 -12.66 -2.00 3.84
C SER A 40 -11.36 -2.20 3.04
N LEU A 41 -11.43 -2.15 1.70
CA LEU A 41 -10.24 -2.22 0.84
C LEU A 41 -9.36 -0.96 0.93
N LEU A 42 -9.95 0.19 1.26
CA LEU A 42 -9.23 1.45 1.45
C LEU A 42 -8.84 1.68 2.92
N ALA A 43 -9.52 1.01 3.86
CA ALA A 43 -9.13 1.03 5.26
C ALA A 43 -7.78 0.32 5.44
N PRO A 44 -6.87 0.82 6.28
CA PRO A 44 -5.65 0.10 6.62
C PRO A 44 -5.97 -1.21 7.35
N PRO A 45 -5.17 -2.28 7.15
CA PRO A 45 -5.37 -3.54 7.84
C PRO A 45 -5.23 -3.38 9.37
N PRO A 46 -6.00 -4.15 10.17
CA PRO A 46 -5.92 -4.06 11.62
C PRO A 46 -4.51 -4.45 12.12
N LEU A 47 -4.03 -3.74 13.15
CA LEU A 47 -2.71 -4.00 13.74
C LEU A 47 -2.66 -5.26 14.62
N LYS A 48 -3.84 -5.66 15.14
CA LYS A 48 -4.01 -6.87 15.96
C LYS A 48 -4.73 -7.91 15.12
N ILE A 49 -3.95 -8.80 14.51
CA ILE A 49 -4.43 -9.93 13.71
C ILE A 49 -3.97 -11.20 14.41
N ALA A 50 -4.90 -12.14 14.65
CA ALA A 50 -4.61 -13.41 15.30
C ALA A 50 -3.98 -14.40 14.31
N SER A 51 -4.47 -14.45 13.06
CA SER A 51 -3.90 -15.31 12.03
C SER A 51 -2.44 -14.90 11.65
N PRO A 52 -1.46 -15.82 11.74
CA PRO A 52 -0.07 -15.53 11.40
C PRO A 52 0.13 -15.22 9.92
N LEU A 53 -0.69 -15.81 9.04
CA LEU A 53 -0.66 -15.56 7.59
C LEU A 53 -1.19 -14.17 7.28
N ALA A 54 -2.36 -13.81 7.80
CA ALA A 54 -2.92 -12.46 7.64
C ALA A 54 -1.95 -11.39 8.18
N ARG A 55 -1.28 -11.64 9.32
CA ARG A 55 -0.25 -10.73 9.87
C ARG A 55 0.96 -10.56 8.95
N LYS A 56 1.39 -11.62 8.25
CA LYS A 56 2.49 -11.55 7.27
C LYS A 56 2.12 -10.64 6.09
N TYR A 57 0.91 -10.78 5.55
CA TYR A 57 0.45 -9.97 4.43
C TYR A 57 0.14 -8.52 4.83
N ALA A 58 -0.37 -8.29 6.05
CA ALA A 58 -0.54 -6.95 6.58
C ALA A 58 0.80 -6.21 6.68
N ARG A 59 1.86 -6.91 7.12
CA ARG A 59 3.22 -6.33 7.16
C ARG A 59 3.75 -5.96 5.77
N ARG A 60 3.47 -6.79 4.75
CA ARG A 60 3.82 -6.50 3.35
C ARG A 60 3.02 -5.34 2.78
N TYR A 61 1.75 -5.20 3.15
CA TYR A 61 0.96 -4.02 2.83
C TYR A 61 1.59 -2.74 3.38
N TYR A 62 1.97 -2.72 4.65
CA TYR A 62 2.65 -1.55 5.24
C TYR A 62 4.02 -1.28 4.61
N ALA A 63 4.75 -2.31 4.20
CA ALA A 63 6.00 -2.15 3.48
C ALA A 63 5.78 -1.50 2.10
N ALA A 64 4.80 -1.97 1.33
CA ALA A 64 4.42 -1.33 0.06
C ALA A 64 3.96 0.12 0.27
N LEU A 65 3.16 0.37 1.31
CA LEU A 65 2.71 1.73 1.64
C LEU A 65 3.89 2.66 1.95
N ALA A 66 4.89 2.17 2.69
CA ALA A 66 6.11 2.93 2.96
C ALA A 66 6.91 3.21 1.67
N VAL A 67 6.98 2.25 0.74
CA VAL A 67 7.61 2.45 -0.57
C VAL A 67 6.86 3.53 -1.37
N LEU A 68 5.53 3.47 -1.39
CA LEU A 68 4.70 4.49 -2.04
C LEU A 68 5.00 5.89 -1.50
N VAL A 69 5.01 6.05 -0.18
CA VAL A 69 5.30 7.32 0.49
C VAL A 69 6.70 7.82 0.14
N LEU A 70 7.70 6.93 0.12
CA LEU A 70 9.07 7.29 -0.29
C LEU A 70 9.14 7.70 -1.76
N CYS A 71 8.42 7.03 -2.66
CA CYS A 71 8.32 7.45 -4.06
C CYS A 71 7.73 8.85 -4.18
N PHE A 72 6.64 9.15 -3.46
CA PHE A 72 6.06 10.49 -3.45
C PHE A 72 7.00 11.54 -2.84
N ALA A 73 7.68 11.23 -1.73
CA ALA A 73 8.64 12.14 -1.13
C ALA A 73 9.82 12.44 -2.07
N ALA A 74 10.32 11.42 -2.77
CA ALA A 74 11.39 11.59 -3.76
C ALA A 74 10.95 12.42 -4.96
N ILE A 75 9.70 12.26 -5.43
CA ILE A 75 9.12 13.09 -6.49
C ILE A 75 8.98 14.53 -6.00
N ALA A 76 8.37 14.73 -4.84
CA ALA A 76 8.13 16.04 -4.22
C ALA A 76 9.44 16.84 -4.09
N TRP A 77 10.50 16.22 -3.55
CA TRP A 77 11.82 16.84 -3.45
C TRP A 77 12.39 17.25 -4.81
N ARG A 78 12.21 16.44 -5.86
CA ARG A 78 12.69 16.81 -7.20
C ARG A 78 11.88 17.94 -7.82
N THR A 79 10.57 17.99 -7.57
CA THR A 79 9.73 19.10 -8.04
C THR A 79 10.11 20.41 -7.35
N ASP A 80 10.30 20.44 -6.03
CA ASP A 80 10.71 21.66 -5.31
C ASP A 80 12.05 22.22 -5.82
N PHE A 81 13.03 21.36 -6.15
CA PHE A 81 14.27 21.80 -6.79
C PHE A 81 14.06 22.41 -8.18
N LYS A 82 13.10 21.90 -8.97
CA LYS A 82 12.74 22.50 -10.26
C LYS A 82 12.06 23.85 -10.08
N THR A 83 11.22 24.02 -9.06
CA THR A 83 10.57 25.31 -8.76
C THR A 83 11.58 26.34 -8.26
N LEU A 84 12.60 25.93 -7.50
CA LEU A 84 13.68 26.80 -6.99
C LEU A 84 14.75 27.18 -8.02
N MET A 85 14.97 26.39 -9.07
CA MET A 85 15.93 26.71 -10.15
C MET A 85 15.31 27.45 -11.35
N ALA A 86 13.98 27.60 -11.38
CA ALA A 86 13.26 28.28 -12.46
C ALA A 86 12.82 29.72 -12.10
N GLY A 87 13.17 30.21 -10.90
CA GLY A 87 13.00 31.60 -10.47
C GLY A 87 14.34 32.24 -10.16
#